data_AF-A0A1Q7IY28-F1
#
_entry.id   AF-A0A1Q7IY28-F1
#
_cell.length_a   1.000
_cell.length_b   1.000
_cell.length_c   1.000
_cell.angle_alpha   90.00
_cell.angle_beta   90.00
_cell.angle_gamma   90.00
#
_symmetry.space_group_name_H-M   'P 1'
#
loop_
_entity.id
_entity.type
_entity.pdbx_description
1 polymer ?
#
loop_
_entity_poly.entity_id
_entity_poly.type
_entity_poly.pdbx_seq_one_letter_code
_entity_poly.pdbx_strand_id
1 'polypeptide(L)'
;MIEAYRRTGGPAVVPAFAERRGQPVIWDASLFDEVETSEAATRHGARAVLHAHRFELRTVTVDDPAVLDDLNTPEDYERLVRELNRDIY
;
A
#
# COMPACT_ATOMS: atom_id res chain seq x y z
N MET A 1 2.13 7.04 -8.10
CA MET A 1 1.09 6.00 -7.85
C MET A 1 -0.08 6.07 -8.82
N ILE A 2 -0.91 7.14 -8.82
CA ILE A 2 -2.09 7.24 -9.71
C ILE A 2 -1.71 7.22 -11.19
N GLU A 3 -0.63 7.89 -11.58
CA GLU A 3 -0.15 7.87 -12.98
C GLU A 3 0.29 6.47 -13.42
N ALA A 4 0.97 5.73 -12.54
CA ALA A 4 1.38 4.36 -12.81
C ALA A 4 0.17 3.44 -13.03
N TYR A 5 -0.88 3.59 -12.23
CA TYR A 5 -2.16 2.92 -12.45
C TYR A 5 -2.77 3.28 -13.81
N ARG A 6 -2.89 4.57 -14.13
CA ARG A 6 -3.44 5.03 -15.42
C ARG A 6 -2.66 4.50 -16.64
N ARG A 7 -1.34 4.33 -16.51
CA ARG A 7 -0.47 3.84 -17.61
C ARG A 7 -0.44 2.33 -17.75
N THR A 8 -0.69 1.59 -16.66
CA THR A 8 -0.56 0.12 -16.67
C THR A 8 -1.90 -0.62 -16.67
N GLY A 9 -2.96 -0.03 -16.12
CA GLY A 9 -4.26 -0.71 -15.93
C GLY A 9 -4.14 -2.00 -15.12
N GLY A 10 -3.10 -2.13 -14.28
CA GLY A 10 -2.85 -3.34 -13.52
C GLY A 10 -3.89 -3.54 -12.41
N PRO A 11 -4.18 -4.79 -12.02
CA PRO A 11 -5.26 -5.13 -11.09
C PRO A 11 -5.04 -4.54 -9.68
N ALA A 12 -3.79 -4.30 -9.28
CA ALA A 12 -3.47 -3.42 -8.16
C ALA A 12 -2.06 -2.83 -8.30
N VAL A 13 -1.88 -1.61 -7.78
CA VAL A 13 -0.60 -0.89 -7.75
C VAL A 13 -0.17 -0.67 -6.30
N VAL A 14 0.99 -1.23 -5.96
CA VAL A 14 1.55 -1.20 -4.60
C VAL A 14 2.82 -0.36 -4.60
N PRO A 15 2.96 0.62 -3.70
CA PRO A 15 4.21 1.35 -3.56
C PRO A 15 5.22 0.49 -2.79
N ALA A 16 6.48 0.51 -3.20
CA ALA A 16 7.56 -0.14 -2.47
C ALA A 16 8.72 0.83 -2.24
N PHE A 17 9.23 0.85 -1.01
CA PHE A 17 10.45 1.54 -0.63
C PHE A 17 11.42 0.50 -0.07
N ALA A 18 12.65 0.44 -0.60
CA ALA A 18 13.69 -0.51 -0.18
C ALA A 18 13.18 -1.97 -0.03
N GLU A 19 12.51 -2.49 -1.06
CA GLU A 19 11.92 -3.84 -1.12
C GLU A 19 10.75 -4.11 -0.16
N ARG A 20 10.37 -3.13 0.67
CA ARG A 20 9.22 -3.21 1.55
C ARG A 20 8.01 -2.58 0.88
N ARG A 21 6.92 -3.35 0.77
CA ARG A 21 5.62 -2.88 0.29
C ARG A 21 4.99 -1.99 1.35
N GLY A 22 4.61 -0.79 0.97
CA GLY A 22 3.95 0.17 1.83
C GLY A 22 2.53 0.49 1.38
N GLN A 23 2.02 1.60 1.89
CA GLN A 23 0.68 2.11 1.61
C GLN A 23 0.77 3.55 1.08
N PRO A 24 -0.26 4.06 0.38
CA PRO A 24 -1.53 3.42 0.01
C PRO A 24 -1.42 2.47 -1.19
N VAL A 25 -2.16 1.35 -1.13
CA VAL A 25 -2.35 0.43 -2.26
C VAL A 25 -3.52 0.91 -3.11
N ILE A 26 -3.32 1.03 -4.42
CA ILE A 26 -4.39 1.31 -5.38
C ILE A 26 -4.94 -0.03 -5.88
N TRP A 27 -6.25 -0.19 -5.79
CA TRP A 27 -6.97 -1.38 -6.21
C TRP A 27 -7.81 -1.06 -7.44
N ASP A 28 -7.74 -1.93 -8.45
CA ASP A 28 -8.69 -1.89 -9.55
C ASP A 28 -10.03 -2.48 -9.11
N ALA A 29 -11.12 -1.97 -9.69
CA ALA A 29 -12.48 -2.43 -9.37
C ALA A 29 -12.69 -3.93 -9.68
N SER A 30 -11.90 -4.51 -10.59
CA SER A 30 -11.94 -5.95 -10.90
C SER A 30 -11.61 -6.85 -9.72
N LEU A 31 -10.89 -6.36 -8.70
CA LEU A 31 -10.55 -7.12 -7.50
C LEU A 31 -11.58 -6.95 -6.37
N PHE A 32 -12.57 -6.07 -6.51
CA PHE A 32 -13.52 -5.78 -5.43
C PHE A 32 -14.42 -6.98 -5.14
N ASP A 33 -14.94 -7.63 -6.18
CA ASP A 33 -15.74 -8.85 -6.05
C ASP A 33 -14.93 -9.96 -5.35
N GLU A 34 -13.64 -10.09 -5.66
CA GLU A 34 -12.78 -11.07 -5.02
C GLU A 34 -12.48 -10.74 -3.56
N VAL A 35 -12.29 -9.46 -3.23
CA VAL A 35 -12.12 -9.02 -1.83
C VAL A 35 -13.40 -9.29 -1.01
N GLU A 36 -14.57 -9.17 -1.62
CA GLU A 36 -15.86 -9.40 -0.94
C GLU A 36 -16.20 -10.89 -0.80
N THR A 37 -15.90 -11.69 -1.82
CA THR A 37 -16.37 -13.09 -1.91
C THR A 37 -15.32 -14.14 -1.54
N SER A 38 -14.02 -13.81 -1.58
CA SER A 38 -12.95 -14.77 -1.30
C SER A 38 -12.90 -15.12 0.18
N GLU A 39 -13.00 -16.41 0.52
CA GLU A 39 -12.84 -16.90 1.90
C GLU A 39 -11.49 -16.46 2.50
N ALA A 40 -10.45 -16.37 1.68
CA ALA A 40 -9.14 -15.90 2.11
C ALA A 40 -9.17 -14.40 2.46
N ALA A 41 -9.92 -13.58 1.72
CA ALA A 41 -10.12 -12.17 2.01
C ALA A 41 -10.99 -11.96 3.25
N THR A 42 -12.06 -12.75 3.43
CA THR A 42 -12.90 -12.70 4.64
C THR A 42 -12.12 -13.09 5.89
N ARG A 43 -11.18 -14.04 5.80
CA ARG A 43 -10.39 -14.52 6.94
C ARG A 43 -9.14 -13.69 7.24
N HIS A 44 -8.44 -13.21 6.21
CA HIS A 44 -7.12 -12.58 6.33
C HIS A 44 -7.09 -11.13 5.80
N GLY A 45 -8.24 -10.58 5.42
CA GLY A 45 -8.39 -9.24 4.85
C GLY A 45 -7.88 -9.14 3.41
N ALA A 46 -7.94 -7.91 2.87
CA ALA A 46 -7.53 -7.61 1.50
C ALA A 46 -6.07 -8.01 1.20
N ARG A 47 -5.21 -8.14 2.23
CA ARG A 47 -3.82 -8.58 2.06
C ARG A 47 -3.71 -9.98 1.43
N ALA A 48 -4.72 -10.84 1.62
CA ALA A 48 -4.77 -12.16 1.00
C ALA A 48 -4.94 -12.08 -0.52
N VAL A 49 -5.79 -11.17 -1.00
CA VAL A 49 -6.01 -10.93 -2.44
C VAL A 49 -4.75 -10.36 -3.08
N LEU A 50 -4.04 -9.44 -2.42
CA LEU A 50 -2.73 -8.97 -2.88
C LEU A 50 -1.70 -10.11 -3.00
N HIS A 51 -1.75 -11.06 -2.07
CA HIS A 51 -0.83 -12.19 -2.10
C HIS A 51 -1.18 -13.18 -3.22
N ALA A 52 -2.47 -13.41 -3.48
CA ALA A 52 -2.95 -14.25 -4.58
C ALA A 52 -2.52 -13.67 -5.94
N HIS A 53 -2.70 -12.37 -6.15
CA HIS A 53 -2.33 -11.67 -7.40
C HIS A 53 -0.89 -11.15 -7.41
N ARG A 54 -0.01 -11.63 -6.54
CA ARG A 54 1.34 -11.05 -6.34
C ARG A 54 2.18 -10.90 -7.61
N PHE A 55 1.92 -11.73 -8.63
CA PHE A 55 2.61 -11.72 -9.92
C PHE A 55 2.00 -10.73 -10.93
N GLU A 56 0.75 -10.34 -10.72
CA GLU A 56 0.01 -9.38 -11.53
C GLU A 56 0.04 -7.97 -10.91
N LEU A 57 0.42 -7.87 -9.63
CA LEU A 57 0.64 -6.61 -8.94
C LEU A 57 1.73 -5.78 -9.63
N ARG A 58 1.44 -4.48 -9.77
CA ARG A 58 2.44 -3.51 -10.20
C ARG A 58 3.07 -2.85 -8.99
N THR A 59 4.34 -3.16 -8.78
CA THR A 59 5.12 -2.51 -7.73
C THR A 59 5.76 -1.24 -8.31
N VAL A 60 5.53 -0.12 -7.64
CA VAL A 60 6.12 1.17 -7.99
C VAL A 60 7.13 1.51 -6.92
N THR A 61 8.41 1.60 -7.30
CA THR A 61 9.44 2.09 -6.38
C THR A 61 9.19 3.56 -6.10
N VAL A 62 9.09 3.91 -4.82
CA VAL A 62 8.95 5.29 -4.34
C VAL A 62 10.16 5.57 -3.46
N ASP A 63 10.75 6.75 -3.57
CA ASP A 63 11.90 7.18 -2.74
C ASP A 63 11.46 7.95 -1.48
N ASP A 64 10.18 7.86 -1.13
CA ASP A 64 9.59 8.50 0.05
C ASP A 64 9.41 7.46 1.17
N PRO A 65 10.13 7.57 2.31
CA PRO A 65 10.00 6.65 3.42
C PRO A 65 8.63 6.73 4.12
N ALA A 66 7.88 7.82 3.96
CA ALA A 66 6.54 7.96 4.55
C ALA A 66 5.53 6.93 4.02
N VAL A 67 5.82 6.30 2.88
CA VAL A 67 5.06 5.17 2.32
C VAL A 67 5.09 3.93 3.23
N LEU A 68 6.13 3.80 4.06
CA LEU A 68 6.27 2.72 5.03
C LEU A 68 5.73 3.06 6.42
N ASP A 69 5.45 4.34 6.70
CA ASP A 69 4.89 4.74 7.98
C ASP A 69 3.43 4.33 8.06
N ASP A 70 3.20 3.35 8.90
CA ASP A 70 1.88 2.85 9.25
C ASP A 70 1.52 3.45 10.60
N LEU A 71 0.79 4.57 10.57
CA LEU A 71 0.36 5.32 11.75
C LEU A 71 -0.78 4.59 12.48
N ASN A 72 -0.53 3.35 12.90
CA ASN A 72 -1.50 2.51 13.57
C ASN A 72 -1.57 2.76 15.08
N THR A 73 -0.58 3.46 15.65
CA THR A 73 -0.49 3.73 17.08
C THR A 73 -0.30 5.21 17.38
N PRO A 74 -0.77 5.70 18.54
CA PRO A 74 -0.50 7.07 19.00
C PRO A 74 1.01 7.39 19.05
N GLU A 75 1.83 6.40 19.38
CA GLU A 75 3.29 6.51 19.45
C GLU A 75 3.93 6.69 18.05
N ASP A 76 3.38 6.06 17.01
CA ASP A 76 3.81 6.30 15.63
C ASP A 76 3.50 7.73 15.18
N TYR A 77 2.36 8.29 15.62
CA TYR A 77 2.03 9.69 15.39
C TYR A 77 2.99 10.65 16.12
N GLU A 78 3.34 10.38 17.38
CA GLU A 78 4.33 11.19 18.10
C GLU A 78 5.72 11.13 17.47
N ARG A 79 6.13 9.97 16.92
CA ARG A 79 7.38 9.83 16.17
C ARG A 79 7.38 10.73 14.94
N LEU A 80 6.31 10.65 14.14
CA LEU A 80 6.18 11.45 12.92
C LEU A 80 6.17 12.96 13.21
N VAL A 81 5.44 13.39 14.24
CA VAL A 81 5.39 14.81 14.66
C VAL A 81 6.76 15.31 15.15
N ARG A 82 7.55 14.46 15.82
CA ARG A 82 8.92 14.81 16.24
C ARG A 82 9.89 14.91 15.06
N GLU A 83 9.72 14.08 14.03
CA GLU A 83 10.56 14.07 12.83
C GLU A 83 10.29 15.31 11.96
N LEU A 84 9.01 15.61 11.68
CA LEU A 84 8.59 16.81 10.96
C LEU A 84 9.02 18.12 11.64
N ASN A 85 9.00 18.18 12.99
CA ASN A 85 9.47 19.35 13.72
C ASN A 85 10.99 19.53 13.67
N ARG A 86 11.75 18.49 13.32
CA ARG A 86 13.22 18.57 13.24
C ARG A 86 13.72 19.14 11.92
N ASP A 87 12.93 19.03 10.85
CA ASP A 87 13.25 19.57 9.52
C ASP A 87 12.87 21.06 9.33
N ILE A 88 12.28 21.70 10.36
CA ILE A 88 11.84 23.10 10.33
C ILE A 88 12.88 24.05 10.99
N TYR A 89 14.09 23.59 11.32
CA TYR A 89 15.16 24.42 11.90
C TYR A 89 16.48 24.36 11.15
#